data_AF-A0AAD8AIB0-F1
#
_entry.id   AF-A0AAD8AIB0-F1
#
_cell.length_a   1.000
_cell.length_b   1.000
_cell.length_c   1.000
_cell.angle_alpha   90.00
_cell.angle_beta   90.00
_cell.angle_gamma   90.00
#
_symmetry.space_group_name_H-M   'P 1'
#
loop_
_entity.id
_entity.type
_entity.pdbx_description
1 polymer ?
#
loop_
_entity_poly.entity_id
_entity_poly.type
_entity_poly.pdbx_seq_one_letter_code
_entity_poly.pdbx_strand_id
1 'polypeptide(L)'
;LQEYMAEGIPVDLVEFSDNRPVLDMLLSRPMGLLALLDEESRFPRSTDRSLIDKFHSNVKSKFYVRPKSDALCFAIHHYAGRVVYQAESFMDKNRNFLPPEVIQLLRQSHRDMVRFLFQCPLTKTGNLYSPSQESPRSSPEGSKNKVHRGLASQSRAQQTVATYFRYSLMDLLQKMVSGSPQFVRCIKPNDSRVPKLFDSNKVVKQLRYTGVMETIRIRQNGFSHRIPFNEFLKRYCFLAFNWNEKVVASRDNCRLLLVRLKMDGWALGKTKVFLKYYHVEYLSKLYEEQVRKIVLVQACIRRWLARVRYQKARWQMAHSAVTLQRYVRGWLSRRQYQEQKRLAEKKRLEEEAKAKKAAGNKPGAGAWFKAKLLRRMSTQDMGEGKENNAPRKDLDEESAAVVIQSHFRGYTVRRKWGSELEARVRRVLQTHRNPDIAKRALESEAPDRQAELISFSHNVHMSNQEAHKHLRRNKPGVRMSEIGDMPRDYVRPRGFQVVPGLINKGGKLPNQASSYYEALQEEMSSPSPEFEEAAWDLPIVKLESKLRPISATLLTVPITTKNINYETDTQISVK
;
A
#
# COMPACT_ATOMS: atom_id res chain seq x y z
N LEU A 1 29.57 12.31 24.50
CA LEU A 1 30.70 11.96 25.39
C LEU A 1 30.44 10.65 26.12
N GLN A 2 29.41 10.54 26.97
CA GLN A 2 29.11 9.28 27.70
C GLN A 2 29.01 8.04 26.79
N GLU A 3 28.34 8.15 25.64
CA GLU A 3 28.27 7.03 24.67
C GLU A 3 29.64 6.71 24.04
N TYR A 4 30.48 7.71 23.75
CA TYR A 4 31.84 7.46 23.24
C TYR A 4 32.70 6.75 24.27
N MET A 5 32.59 7.11 25.56
CA MET A 5 33.28 6.43 26.65
C MET A 5 32.78 4.99 26.83
N ALA A 6 31.45 4.78 26.83
CA ALA A 6 30.86 3.45 26.93
C ALA A 6 31.36 2.50 25.82
N GLU A 7 31.47 3.04 24.61
CA GLU A 7 31.92 2.33 23.41
C GLU A 7 33.45 2.28 23.26
N GLY A 8 34.22 2.93 24.15
CA GLY A 8 35.68 2.91 24.16
C GLY A 8 36.34 3.69 23.01
N ILE A 9 35.72 4.76 22.55
CA ILE A 9 36.22 5.58 21.44
C ILE A 9 37.00 6.77 21.99
N PRO A 10 38.27 6.96 21.58
CA PRO A 10 39.04 8.14 21.94
C PRO A 10 38.42 9.34 21.24
N VAL A 11 37.89 10.28 22.01
CA VAL A 11 37.33 11.54 21.51
C VAL A 11 37.89 12.66 22.34
N ASP A 12 38.41 13.68 21.67
CA ASP A 12 38.85 14.92 22.32
C ASP A 12 37.68 15.52 23.08
N LEU A 13 37.92 15.86 24.36
CA LEU A 13 36.93 16.52 25.21
C LEU A 13 36.58 17.87 24.60
N VAL A 14 35.45 17.92 23.88
CA VAL A 14 34.86 19.20 23.47
C VAL A 14 34.32 19.85 24.74
N GLU A 15 34.97 20.93 25.17
CA GLU A 15 34.51 21.75 26.30
C GLU A 15 33.11 22.28 26.02
N PHE A 16 32.10 21.63 26.59
CA PHE A 16 30.73 22.09 26.55
C PHE A 16 30.48 23.07 27.69
N SER A 17 30.01 24.27 27.35
CA SER A 17 29.60 25.27 28.34
C SER A 17 28.29 24.84 29.01
N ASP A 18 28.39 24.24 30.20
CA ASP A 18 27.23 23.76 30.94
C ASP A 18 26.41 24.92 31.52
N ASN A 19 25.11 24.94 31.21
CA ASN A 19 24.15 25.92 31.73
C ASN A 19 23.41 25.43 32.98
N ARG A 20 23.66 24.20 33.46
CA ARG A 20 23.07 23.68 34.71
C ARG A 20 23.24 24.61 35.91
N PRO A 21 24.40 25.26 36.17
CA PRO A 21 24.51 26.15 37.32
C PRO A 21 23.52 27.33 37.29
N VAL A 22 23.16 27.82 36.10
CA VAL A 22 22.14 28.88 35.95
C VAL A 22 20.73 28.32 36.18
N LEU A 23 20.45 27.10 35.71
CA LEU A 23 19.18 26.42 35.94
C LEU A 23 18.99 26.09 37.42
N ASP A 24 20.02 25.61 38.10
CA ASP A 24 20.00 25.30 39.53
C ASP A 24 19.76 26.57 40.34
N MET A 25 20.43 27.68 40.02
CA MET A 25 20.19 28.98 40.63
C MET A 25 18.72 29.44 40.50
N LEU A 26 18.05 29.13 39.40
CA LEU A 26 16.65 29.51 39.15
C LEU A 26 15.65 28.56 39.82
N LEU A 27 15.88 27.25 39.71
CA LEU A 27 14.88 26.21 39.96
C LEU A 27 15.14 25.34 41.21
N SER A 28 16.35 25.36 41.78
CA SER A 28 16.69 24.53 42.93
C SER A 28 15.84 24.88 44.16
N ARG A 29 15.69 23.89 45.04
CA ARG A 29 15.06 24.08 46.35
C ARG A 29 16.07 23.73 47.46
N PRO A 30 16.05 24.44 48.59
CA PRO A 30 15.11 25.51 48.94
C PRO A 30 15.52 26.91 48.45
N MET A 31 16.76 27.10 47.98
CA MET A 31 17.38 28.44 47.80
C MET A 31 17.40 28.99 46.36
N GLY A 32 16.69 28.36 45.41
CA GLY A 32 16.57 28.91 44.06
C GLY A 32 15.70 30.17 44.01
N LEU A 33 15.90 31.02 43.00
CA LEU A 33 15.18 32.30 42.86
C LEU A 33 13.66 32.14 42.90
N LEU A 34 13.10 31.14 42.20
CA LEU A 34 11.65 30.88 42.22
C LEU A 34 11.15 30.39 43.58
N ALA A 35 11.98 29.65 44.32
CA ALA A 35 11.62 29.16 45.65
C ALA A 35 11.61 30.30 46.67
N LEU A 36 12.60 31.19 46.61
CA LEU A 36 12.65 32.40 47.44
C LEU A 36 11.48 33.35 47.12
N LEU A 37 11.13 33.50 45.84
CA LEU A 37 9.94 34.25 45.42
C LEU A 37 8.66 33.64 45.99
N ASP A 38 8.52 32.32 45.95
CA ASP A 38 7.35 31.61 46.49
C ASP A 38 7.22 31.72 48.00
N GLU A 39 8.34 31.78 48.71
CA GLU A 39 8.39 31.96 50.16
C GLU A 39 7.97 33.38 50.53
N GLU A 40 8.61 34.40 49.95
CA GLU A 40 8.28 35.81 50.21
C GLU A 40 6.85 36.15 49.78
N SER A 41 6.35 35.57 48.69
CA SER A 41 4.97 35.80 48.23
C SER A 41 3.92 35.33 49.24
N ARG A 42 4.24 34.38 50.13
CA ARG A 42 3.31 33.89 51.17
C ARG A 42 3.32 34.74 52.44
N PHE A 43 4.37 35.52 52.65
CA PHE A 43 4.45 36.42 53.81
C PHE A 43 3.54 37.65 53.60
N PRO A 44 2.62 37.97 54.52
CA PRO A 44 1.67 39.08 54.33
C PRO A 44 2.30 40.48 54.33
N ARG A 45 3.47 40.65 54.95
CA ARG A 45 4.18 41.94 55.09
C ARG A 45 5.43 42.06 54.20
N SER A 46 5.66 41.11 53.30
CA SER A 46 6.79 41.18 52.37
C SER A 46 6.55 42.29 51.34
N THR A 47 7.64 42.94 50.91
CA THR A 47 7.65 43.93 49.83
C THR A 47 8.61 43.49 48.72
N ASP A 48 8.48 44.04 47.51
CA ASP A 48 9.41 43.67 46.43
C ASP A 48 10.87 44.02 46.80
N ARG A 49 11.05 44.98 47.72
CA ARG A 49 12.33 45.29 48.33
C ARG A 49 12.85 44.15 49.22
N SER A 50 12.03 43.61 50.11
CA SER A 50 12.42 42.47 50.95
C SER A 50 12.79 41.24 50.11
N LEU A 51 12.08 41.02 49.01
CA LEU A 51 12.40 39.98 48.04
C LEU A 51 13.80 40.17 47.43
N ILE A 52 14.13 41.38 46.99
CA ILE A 52 15.42 41.69 46.38
C ILE A 52 16.57 41.57 47.38
N ASP A 53 16.38 42.07 48.60
CA ASP A 53 17.37 41.92 49.67
C ASP A 53 17.60 40.43 49.99
N LYS A 54 16.54 39.61 49.96
CA LYS A 54 16.64 38.16 50.11
C LYS A 54 17.37 37.50 48.95
N PHE A 55 17.14 37.93 47.70
CA PHE A 55 17.90 37.45 46.55
C PHE A 55 19.39 37.79 46.68
N HIS A 56 19.71 39.04 47.02
CA HIS A 56 21.09 39.49 47.21
C HIS A 56 21.81 38.75 48.33
N SER A 57 21.10 38.36 49.40
CA SER A 57 21.68 37.67 50.55
C SER A 57 21.89 36.17 50.30
N ASN A 58 20.96 35.51 49.61
CA ASN A 58 20.94 34.05 49.48
C ASN A 58 21.53 33.52 48.17
N VAL A 59 21.48 34.30 47.07
CA VAL A 59 21.93 33.83 45.76
C VAL A 59 23.42 34.10 45.56
N LYS A 60 24.25 33.12 45.93
CA LYS A 60 25.70 33.15 45.72
C LYS A 60 26.08 32.42 44.43
N SER A 61 25.94 33.10 43.29
CA SER A 61 26.27 32.54 41.97
C SER A 61 27.03 33.55 41.11
N LYS A 62 28.04 33.09 40.37
CA LYS A 62 28.80 33.92 39.40
C LYS A 62 27.92 34.50 38.28
N PHE A 63 26.76 33.88 38.04
CA PHE A 63 25.82 34.30 37.01
C PHE A 63 24.83 35.35 37.52
N TYR A 64 24.70 35.53 38.83
CA TYR A 64 23.86 36.54 39.44
C TYR A 64 24.65 37.83 39.63
N VAL A 65 24.07 38.95 39.21
CA VAL A 65 24.70 40.28 39.30
C VAL A 65 23.79 41.20 40.09
N ARG A 66 24.32 41.65 41.22
CA ARG A 66 23.73 42.71 42.04
C ARG A 66 23.98 44.08 41.39
N PRO A 67 22.97 44.95 41.25
CA PRO A 67 23.18 46.33 40.80
C PRO A 67 24.04 47.09 41.81
N LYS A 68 24.80 48.08 41.33
CA LYS A 68 25.61 48.97 42.20
C LYS A 68 24.74 50.00 42.93
N SER A 69 23.59 50.34 42.35
CA SER A 69 22.59 51.22 42.93
C SER A 69 21.59 50.44 43.78
N ASP A 70 20.87 51.12 44.67
CA ASP A 70 19.79 50.54 45.46
C ASP A 70 18.48 50.34 44.66
N ALA A 71 18.61 50.07 43.37
CA ALA A 71 17.47 49.88 42.48
C ALA A 71 16.78 48.53 42.74
N LEU A 72 15.46 48.49 42.58
CA LEU A 72 14.65 47.27 42.63
C LEU A 72 14.85 46.40 41.38
N CYS A 73 16.10 46.00 41.12
CA CYS A 73 16.45 45.19 39.97
C CYS A 73 17.58 44.22 40.29
N PHE A 74 17.74 43.22 39.45
CA PHE A 74 18.87 42.30 39.47
C PHE A 74 19.19 41.89 38.05
N ALA A 75 20.38 41.35 37.81
CA ALA A 75 20.73 40.84 36.49
C ALA A 75 21.22 39.40 36.55
N ILE A 76 20.91 38.64 35.50
CA ILE A 76 21.36 37.26 35.34
C ILE A 76 22.11 37.14 34.02
N HIS A 77 23.27 36.49 34.05
CA HIS A 77 23.98 36.06 32.86
C HIS A 77 23.39 34.74 32.36
N HIS A 78 22.45 34.83 31.42
CA HIS A 78 21.92 33.68 30.71
C HIS A 78 22.88 33.23 29.61
N TYR A 79 22.60 32.06 29.03
CA TYR A 79 23.34 31.55 27.87
C TYR A 79 23.36 32.55 26.70
N ALA A 80 22.28 33.33 26.51
CA ALA A 80 22.21 34.34 25.44
C ALA A 80 22.81 35.71 25.79
N GLY A 81 23.22 35.91 27.03
CA GLY A 81 23.77 37.17 27.52
C GLY A 81 23.12 37.63 28.82
N ARG A 82 23.53 38.82 29.25
CA ARG A 82 23.05 39.46 30.48
C ARG A 82 21.65 40.04 30.28
N VAL A 83 20.73 39.68 31.17
CA VAL A 83 19.38 40.24 31.24
C VAL A 83 19.20 40.93 32.58
N VAL A 84 18.66 42.15 32.55
CA VAL A 84 18.31 42.92 33.75
C VAL A 84 16.81 42.75 33.99
N TYR A 85 16.44 42.31 35.18
CA TYR A 85 15.08 42.11 35.64
C TYR A 85 14.68 43.22 36.61
N GLN A 86 13.59 43.92 36.29
CA GLN A 86 12.90 44.84 37.21
C GLN A 86 12.04 44.00 38.15
N ALA A 87 12.23 44.12 39.46
CA ALA A 87 11.52 43.31 40.45
C ALA A 87 10.16 43.88 40.87
N GLU A 88 9.79 45.04 40.33
CA GLU A 88 8.54 45.73 40.64
C GLU A 88 7.32 44.87 40.29
N SER A 89 6.43 44.72 41.28
CA SER A 89 5.22 43.88 41.26
C SER A 89 5.49 42.39 40.98
N PHE A 90 6.69 41.88 41.26
CA PHE A 90 6.99 40.46 41.07
C PHE A 90 6.15 39.57 41.99
N MET A 91 6.00 39.95 43.26
CA MET A 91 5.26 39.13 44.21
C MET A 91 3.77 39.13 43.92
N ASP A 92 3.18 40.27 43.55
CA ASP A 92 1.76 40.35 43.22
C ASP A 92 1.43 39.49 41.98
N LYS A 93 2.29 39.55 40.95
CA LYS A 93 2.19 38.65 39.79
C LYS A 93 2.31 37.18 40.18
N ASN A 94 3.16 36.85 41.15
CA ASN A 94 3.36 35.46 41.58
C ASN A 94 2.22 34.93 42.47
N ARG A 95 1.61 35.80 43.29
CA ARG A 95 0.43 35.47 44.11
C ARG A 95 -0.79 35.13 43.27
N ASN A 96 -0.95 35.81 42.12
CA ASN A 96 -2.09 35.62 41.19
C ASN A 96 -3.44 35.57 41.93
N PHE A 97 -3.58 36.46 42.92
CA PHE A 97 -4.70 36.48 43.85
C PHE A 97 -5.92 37.09 43.18
N LEU A 98 -7.01 36.33 43.14
CA LEU A 98 -8.33 36.83 42.80
C LEU A 98 -9.18 36.90 44.08
N PRO A 99 -9.86 38.03 44.35
CA PRO A 99 -10.75 38.14 45.49
C PRO A 99 -11.80 37.01 45.50
N PRO A 100 -12.02 36.31 46.63
CA PRO A 100 -12.99 35.22 46.73
C PRO A 100 -14.41 35.61 46.29
N GLU A 101 -14.80 36.87 46.50
CA GLU A 101 -16.09 37.42 46.15
C GLU A 101 -16.32 37.40 44.63
N VAL A 102 -15.28 37.77 43.86
CA VAL A 102 -15.32 37.75 42.39
C VAL A 102 -15.43 36.32 41.87
N ILE A 103 -14.69 35.40 42.48
CA ILE A 103 -14.76 33.97 42.11
C ILE A 103 -16.15 33.40 42.39
N GLN A 104 -16.75 33.75 43.53
CA GLN A 104 -18.09 33.29 43.89
C GLN A 104 -19.15 33.84 42.95
N LEU A 105 -19.05 35.11 42.56
CA LEU A 105 -19.92 35.72 41.55
C LEU A 105 -19.84 34.96 40.21
N LEU A 106 -18.63 34.65 39.74
CA LEU A 106 -18.44 33.94 38.47
C LEU A 106 -18.95 32.49 38.51
N ARG A 107 -18.89 31.82 39.67
CA ARG A 107 -19.53 30.51 39.87
C ARG A 107 -21.05 30.54 39.83
N GLN A 108 -21.65 31.69 40.12
CA GLN A 108 -23.10 31.91 40.08
C GLN A 108 -23.56 32.53 38.76
N SER A 109 -22.67 32.66 37.76
CA SER A 109 -23.01 33.22 36.46
C SER A 109 -24.11 32.42 35.77
N HIS A 110 -25.05 33.14 35.15
CA HIS A 110 -26.11 32.55 34.31
C HIS A 110 -25.57 31.91 33.02
N ARG A 111 -24.29 32.17 32.65
CA ARG A 111 -23.66 31.54 31.49
C ARG A 111 -22.97 30.24 31.91
N ASP A 112 -23.47 29.11 31.40
CA ASP A 112 -22.94 27.78 31.74
C ASP A 112 -21.44 27.63 31.51
N MET A 113 -20.90 28.23 30.44
CA MET A 113 -19.47 28.22 30.15
C MET A 113 -18.65 28.90 31.27
N VAL A 114 -19.09 30.06 31.76
CA VAL A 114 -18.39 30.80 32.82
C VAL A 114 -18.47 30.00 34.12
N ARG A 115 -19.66 29.49 34.45
CA ARG A 115 -19.88 28.63 35.61
C ARG A 115 -18.97 27.40 35.57
N PHE A 116 -18.86 26.72 34.43
CA PHE A 116 -17.98 25.56 34.24
C PHE A 116 -16.51 25.90 34.49
N LEU A 117 -16.00 26.99 33.91
CA LEU A 117 -14.59 27.40 34.08
C LEU A 117 -14.19 27.65 35.54
N PHE A 118 -15.11 28.17 36.37
CA PHE A 118 -14.83 28.51 37.77
C PHE A 118 -15.22 27.42 38.79
N GLN A 119 -15.89 26.36 38.35
CA GLN A 119 -16.22 25.17 39.16
C GLN A 119 -15.24 24.01 38.95
N CYS A 120 -14.54 23.95 37.81
CA CYS A 120 -13.57 22.92 37.51
C CYS A 120 -12.28 23.09 38.35
N PRO A 121 -11.76 22.01 38.99
CA PRO A 121 -10.52 22.09 39.76
C PRO A 121 -9.30 22.25 38.84
N LEU A 122 -8.25 22.91 39.36
CA LEU A 122 -6.98 23.06 38.67
C LEU A 122 -6.06 21.87 38.98
N THR A 123 -5.35 21.38 37.97
CA THR A 123 -4.25 20.42 38.12
C THR A 123 -3.02 21.08 38.74
N LYS A 124 -2.02 20.29 39.16
CA LYS A 124 -0.72 20.81 39.64
C LYS A 124 0.04 21.67 38.62
N THR A 125 -0.35 21.62 37.35
CA THR A 125 0.23 22.43 36.25
C THR A 125 -0.52 23.72 36.00
N GLY A 126 -1.65 23.96 36.69
CA GLY A 126 -2.52 25.11 36.47
C GLY A 126 -3.52 24.92 35.33
N ASN A 127 -3.58 23.74 34.69
CA ASN A 127 -4.58 23.41 33.68
C ASN A 127 -5.90 22.96 34.32
N LEU A 128 -7.03 23.20 33.66
CA LEU A 128 -8.34 22.69 34.06
C LEU A 128 -8.34 21.15 34.04
N TYR A 129 -8.89 20.53 35.08
CA TYR A 129 -9.05 19.09 35.15
C TYR A 129 -10.11 18.63 34.15
N SER A 130 -9.70 17.83 33.16
CA SER A 130 -10.63 17.12 32.27
C SER A 130 -10.66 15.65 32.66
N PRO A 131 -11.83 15.09 33.04
CA PRO A 131 -11.98 13.66 33.34
C PRO A 131 -11.66 12.73 32.15
N SER A 132 -11.52 13.27 30.94
CA SER A 132 -11.45 12.51 29.69
C SER A 132 -10.04 12.04 29.30
N GLN A 133 -8.99 12.37 30.06
CA GLN A 133 -7.59 12.05 29.68
C GLN A 133 -6.89 11.00 30.56
N GLU A 134 -7.53 10.41 31.56
CA GLU A 134 -6.91 9.31 32.30
C GLU A 134 -7.05 7.98 31.54
N SER A 135 -5.94 7.53 30.93
CA SER A 135 -5.75 6.11 30.63
C SER A 135 -5.58 5.36 31.96
N PRO A 136 -6.27 4.23 32.18
CA PRO A 136 -6.28 3.56 33.47
C PRO A 136 -4.93 2.87 33.72
N ARG A 137 -4.10 3.46 34.58
CA ARG A 137 -2.97 2.75 35.21
C ARG A 137 -3.09 2.83 36.72
N SER A 138 -3.67 1.75 37.25
CA SER A 138 -3.39 1.10 38.53
C SER A 138 -2.64 1.91 39.60
N SER A 139 -3.38 2.32 40.63
CA SER A 139 -2.91 2.38 42.02
C SER A 139 -4.10 2.19 42.96
N PRO A 140 -3.89 1.55 44.13
CA PRO A 140 -4.91 0.73 44.77
C PRO A 140 -5.92 1.50 45.62
N GLU A 141 -7.10 0.89 45.72
CA GLU A 141 -8.25 1.30 46.51
C GLU A 141 -7.90 1.53 47.99
N GLY A 142 -8.28 2.70 48.51
CA GLY A 142 -8.23 2.96 49.94
C GLY A 142 -8.35 4.43 50.30
N SER A 143 -9.51 5.06 50.04
CA SER A 143 -10.15 6.07 50.91
C SER A 143 -11.33 6.73 50.18
N LYS A 144 -12.50 6.08 50.21
CA LYS A 144 -13.78 6.71 49.88
C LYS A 144 -14.25 7.46 51.12
N ASN A 145 -13.91 8.75 51.25
CA ASN A 145 -14.68 9.80 51.94
C ASN A 145 -13.83 11.06 52.18
N LYS A 146 -13.79 11.94 51.17
CA LYS A 146 -13.65 13.39 51.37
C LYS A 146 -14.27 14.07 50.15
N VAL A 147 -15.60 14.17 50.18
CA VAL A 147 -16.34 15.04 49.26
C VAL A 147 -15.74 16.44 49.36
N HIS A 148 -15.28 16.92 48.23
CA HIS A 148 -14.52 18.14 47.99
C HIS A 148 -15.25 19.41 48.43
N ARG A 149 -15.31 19.69 49.74
CA ARG A 149 -15.85 20.95 50.28
C ARG A 149 -14.84 22.11 50.33
N GLY A 150 -13.78 22.04 49.52
CA GLY A 150 -12.69 23.03 49.52
C GLY A 150 -11.86 23.12 48.24
N LEU A 151 -12.26 22.48 47.14
CA LEU A 151 -11.56 22.59 45.85
C LEU A 151 -12.18 23.69 44.99
N ALA A 152 -12.15 24.90 45.54
CA ALA A 152 -12.35 26.13 44.80
C ALA A 152 -11.12 26.38 43.92
N SER A 153 -11.32 26.88 42.69
CA SER A 153 -10.23 27.30 41.81
C SER A 153 -9.31 28.36 42.43
N GLN A 154 -9.68 28.99 43.56
CA GLN A 154 -8.78 29.71 44.44
C GLN A 154 -9.04 29.53 45.95
N SER A 155 -7.96 29.28 46.69
CA SER A 155 -7.87 29.12 48.16
C SER A 155 -6.55 29.74 48.61
N ARG A 156 -6.44 30.26 49.84
CA ARG A 156 -5.15 30.77 50.39
C ARG A 156 -4.04 29.71 50.43
N ALA A 157 -4.38 28.42 50.33
CA ALA A 157 -3.43 27.32 50.20
C ALA A 157 -2.94 27.10 48.75
N GLN A 158 -3.21 28.04 47.84
CA GLN A 158 -2.88 27.88 46.44
C GLN A 158 -1.39 27.91 46.14
N GLN A 159 -1.04 27.12 45.14
CA GLN A 159 0.25 27.16 44.49
C GLN A 159 0.42 28.52 43.81
N THR A 160 1.60 29.10 43.93
CA THR A 160 2.02 30.32 43.24
C THR A 160 2.19 30.07 41.74
N VAL A 161 2.24 31.15 40.96
CA VAL A 161 2.51 31.06 39.51
C VAL A 161 3.84 30.36 39.23
N ALA A 162 4.89 30.66 39.99
CA ALA A 162 6.18 30.01 39.82
C ALA A 162 6.13 28.51 40.14
N THR A 163 5.33 28.08 41.13
CA THR A 163 5.12 26.66 41.40
C THR A 163 4.39 25.96 40.24
N TYR A 164 3.32 26.56 39.68
CA TYR A 164 2.64 26.00 38.50
C TYR A 164 3.57 25.91 37.29
N PHE A 165 4.31 26.98 37.01
CA PHE A 165 5.29 27.03 35.92
C PHE A 165 6.34 25.92 36.07
N ARG A 166 6.85 25.70 37.29
CA ARG A 166 7.83 24.64 37.55
C ARG A 166 7.25 23.25 37.28
N TYR A 167 6.04 22.96 37.75
CA TYR A 167 5.40 21.66 37.48
C TYR A 167 5.13 21.46 35.98
N SER A 168 4.62 22.47 35.29
CA SER A 168 4.40 22.43 33.84
C SER A 168 5.70 22.21 33.06
N LEU A 169 6.77 22.90 33.44
CA LEU A 169 8.10 22.74 32.82
C LEU A 169 8.66 21.32 33.04
N MET A 170 8.54 20.76 34.23
CA MET A 170 9.04 19.40 34.51
C MET A 170 8.25 18.34 33.74
N ASP A 171 6.92 18.48 33.64
CA ASP A 171 6.07 17.59 32.84
C ASP A 171 6.44 17.64 31.35
N LEU A 172 6.66 18.85 30.81
CA LEU A 172 7.11 19.03 29.43
C LEU A 172 8.49 18.39 29.20
N LEU A 173 9.44 18.60 30.11
CA LEU A 173 10.78 18.00 30.00
C LEU A 173 10.72 16.47 30.03
N GLN A 174 9.89 15.89 30.90
CA GLN A 174 9.71 14.43 30.97
C GLN A 174 9.19 13.87 29.64
N LYS A 175 8.17 14.51 29.05
CA LYS A 175 7.62 14.15 27.74
C LYS A 175 8.63 14.30 26.60
N MET A 176 9.47 15.34 26.67
CA MET A 176 10.51 15.58 25.68
C MET A 176 11.64 14.54 25.76
N VAL A 177 12.05 14.14 26.96
CA VAL A 177 13.11 13.14 27.18
C VAL A 177 12.68 11.74 26.75
N SER A 178 11.40 11.39 26.82
CA SER A 178 10.89 10.10 26.31
C SER A 178 10.90 9.99 24.78
N GLY A 179 10.96 11.12 24.06
CA GLY A 179 10.92 11.15 22.60
C GLY A 179 12.30 11.28 21.94
N SER A 180 12.31 11.26 20.60
CA SER A 180 13.48 11.65 19.82
C SER A 180 13.35 13.13 19.40
N PRO A 181 14.13 14.06 19.98
CA PRO A 181 13.95 15.48 19.72
C PRO A 181 14.45 15.86 18.32
N GLN A 182 13.62 16.60 17.58
CA GLN A 182 14.01 17.27 16.35
C GLN A 182 14.10 18.78 16.59
N PHE A 183 15.25 19.38 16.26
CA PHE A 183 15.51 20.79 16.55
C PHE A 183 15.32 21.63 15.29
N VAL A 184 14.31 22.49 15.29
CA VAL A 184 14.14 23.57 14.30
C VAL A 184 14.56 24.89 14.96
N ARG A 185 15.59 25.54 14.42
CA ARG A 185 16.11 26.82 14.94
C ARG A 185 15.70 27.96 14.02
N CYS A 186 14.81 28.81 14.50
CA CYS A 186 14.38 30.01 13.80
C CYS A 186 15.38 31.16 14.05
N ILE A 187 15.78 31.87 13.00
CA ILE A 187 16.74 32.98 13.06
C ILE A 187 16.07 34.25 12.55
N LYS A 188 16.15 35.34 13.32
CA LYS A 188 15.59 36.64 12.94
C LYS A 188 16.61 37.42 12.08
N PRO A 189 16.38 37.69 10.79
CA PRO A 189 17.39 38.28 9.93
C PRO A 189 17.67 39.76 10.23
N ASN A 190 16.67 40.52 10.67
CA ASN A 190 16.77 41.93 11.03
C ASN A 190 15.66 42.34 12.01
N ASP A 191 15.84 43.43 12.77
CA ASP A 191 14.81 43.97 13.68
C ASP A 191 13.80 44.88 13.00
N SER A 192 14.18 45.52 11.90
CA SER A 192 13.37 46.47 11.14
C SER A 192 12.22 45.81 10.38
N ARG A 193 12.11 44.47 10.41
CA ARG A 193 11.10 43.66 9.71
C ARG A 193 11.10 43.86 8.19
N VAL A 194 12.26 44.21 7.63
CA VAL A 194 12.45 44.45 6.19
C VAL A 194 12.74 43.13 5.49
N PRO A 195 12.00 42.78 4.42
CA PRO A 195 12.30 41.58 3.66
C PRO A 195 13.68 41.66 3.01
N LYS A 196 14.40 40.53 2.94
CA LYS A 196 15.73 40.40 2.32
C LYS A 196 16.87 41.23 2.96
N LEU A 197 16.62 41.95 4.06
CA LEU A 197 17.67 42.61 4.83
C LEU A 197 18.30 41.62 5.81
N PHE A 198 19.62 41.44 5.74
CA PHE A 198 20.37 40.51 6.58
C PHE A 198 21.38 41.25 7.45
N ASP A 199 21.15 41.27 8.76
CA ASP A 199 22.09 41.80 9.74
C ASP A 199 23.03 40.67 10.21
N SER A 200 24.25 40.66 9.68
CA SER A 200 25.28 39.67 9.99
C SER A 200 25.63 39.63 11.48
N ASN A 201 25.82 40.78 12.11
CA ASN A 201 26.22 40.86 13.52
C ASN A 201 25.13 40.30 14.43
N LYS A 202 23.87 40.61 14.12
CA LYS A 202 22.72 40.06 14.83
C LYS A 202 22.63 38.56 14.63
N VAL A 203 22.66 38.07 13.39
CA VAL A 203 22.53 36.63 13.09
C VAL A 203 23.66 35.83 13.73
N VAL A 204 24.90 36.31 13.70
CA VAL A 204 26.04 35.66 14.37
C VAL A 204 25.81 35.55 15.89
N LYS A 205 25.30 36.60 16.54
CA LYS A 205 24.93 36.54 17.97
C LYS A 205 23.88 35.45 18.22
N GLN A 206 22.87 35.31 17.35
CA GLN A 206 21.86 34.26 17.43
C GLN A 206 22.46 32.87 17.26
N LEU A 207 23.35 32.66 16.29
CA LEU A 207 24.00 31.37 16.07
C LEU A 207 24.84 30.93 17.27
N ARG A 208 25.45 31.88 17.99
CA ARG A 208 26.17 31.62 19.24
C ARG A 208 25.23 31.21 20.36
N TYR A 209 24.20 32.01 20.68
CA TYR A 209 23.30 31.70 21.80
C TYR A 209 22.25 30.62 21.54
N THR A 210 22.05 30.20 20.29
CA THR A 210 21.20 29.02 19.98
C THR A 210 22.01 27.72 19.99
N GLY A 211 23.32 27.82 20.22
CA GLY A 211 24.24 26.68 20.24
C GLY A 211 24.47 26.06 18.87
N VAL A 212 24.15 26.75 17.76
CA VAL A 212 24.37 26.22 16.41
C VAL A 212 25.86 26.02 16.16
N MET A 213 26.68 27.02 16.50
CA MET A 213 28.13 26.95 16.29
C MET A 213 28.74 25.78 17.07
N GLU A 214 28.32 25.57 18.31
CA GLU A 214 28.77 24.44 19.13
C GLU A 214 28.28 23.10 18.57
N THR A 215 27.04 23.05 18.09
CA THR A 215 26.50 21.84 17.42
C THR A 215 27.33 21.48 16.18
N ILE A 216 27.73 22.48 15.38
CA ILE A 216 28.58 22.28 14.20
C ILE A 216 29.96 21.76 14.63
N ARG A 217 30.58 22.38 15.63
CA ARG A 217 31.88 21.95 16.16
C ARG A 217 31.87 20.50 16.66
N ILE A 218 30.85 20.14 17.44
CA ILE A 218 30.65 18.76 17.91
C ILE A 218 30.47 17.78 16.74
N ARG A 219 29.75 18.16 15.68
CA ARG A 219 29.54 17.31 14.50
C ARG A 219 30.76 17.21 13.59
N GLN A 220 31.60 18.25 13.54
CA GLN A 220 32.82 18.27 12.75
C GLN A 220 33.91 17.40 13.38
N ASN A 221 34.11 17.53 14.69
CA ASN A 221 35.13 16.79 15.43
C ASN A 221 34.64 15.39 15.84
N GLY A 222 33.35 15.24 16.11
CA GLY A 222 32.75 13.99 16.52
C GLY A 222 32.26 13.11 15.36
N PHE A 223 31.71 11.97 15.75
CA PHE A 223 31.02 11.04 14.86
C PHE A 223 29.51 11.26 14.94
N SER A 224 28.95 11.83 13.88
CA SER A 224 27.53 12.20 13.79
C SER A 224 26.61 10.99 13.63
N HIS A 225 27.09 9.91 13.01
CA HIS A 225 26.33 8.70 12.78
C HIS A 225 26.89 7.54 13.61
N ARG A 226 25.98 6.85 14.32
CA ARG A 226 26.29 5.76 15.25
C ARG A 226 25.36 4.61 14.91
N ILE A 227 25.88 3.62 14.18
CA ILE A 227 25.05 2.56 13.61
C ILE A 227 25.46 1.24 14.27
N PRO A 228 24.54 0.50 14.91
CA PRO A 228 24.80 -0.84 15.42
C PRO A 228 25.36 -1.77 14.34
N PHE A 229 26.23 -2.71 14.71
CA PHE A 229 26.89 -3.62 13.75
C PHE A 229 25.89 -4.42 12.89
N ASN A 230 24.80 -4.88 13.48
CA ASN A 230 23.76 -5.64 12.79
C ASN A 230 23.08 -4.81 11.70
N GLU A 231 22.68 -3.57 12.00
CA GLU A 231 22.03 -2.66 11.05
C GLU A 231 23.00 -2.20 9.97
N PHE A 232 24.26 -1.92 10.35
CA PHE A 232 25.29 -1.50 9.43
C PHE A 232 25.56 -2.57 8.37
N LEU A 233 25.80 -3.82 8.79
CA LEU A 233 26.06 -4.91 7.86
C LEU A 233 24.79 -5.31 7.10
N LYS A 234 23.61 -5.33 7.73
CA LYS A 234 22.35 -5.59 7.02
C LYS A 234 22.12 -4.59 5.88
N ARG A 235 22.51 -3.33 6.06
CA ARG A 235 22.30 -2.28 5.07
C ARG A 235 23.39 -2.23 3.99
N TYR A 236 24.65 -2.50 4.34
CA TYR A 236 25.78 -2.21 3.45
C TYR A 236 26.59 -3.45 3.03
N CYS A 237 26.27 -4.67 3.50
CA CYS A 237 27.06 -5.87 3.20
C CYS A 237 27.27 -6.08 1.69
N PHE A 238 26.23 -5.91 0.88
CA PHE A 238 26.29 -6.15 -0.56
C PHE A 238 27.19 -5.15 -1.32
N LEU A 239 27.64 -4.06 -0.67
CA LEU A 239 28.57 -3.11 -1.29
C LEU A 239 30.01 -3.65 -1.36
N ALA A 240 30.38 -4.53 -0.43
CA ALA A 240 31.76 -4.99 -0.26
C ALA A 240 31.95 -6.51 -0.17
N PHE A 241 30.85 -7.25 0.05
CA PHE A 241 30.85 -8.70 0.15
C PHE A 241 30.12 -9.31 -1.04
N ASN A 242 30.64 -10.42 -1.53
CA ASN A 242 29.95 -11.20 -2.55
C ASN A 242 28.72 -11.90 -1.95
N TRP A 243 27.75 -12.24 -2.81
CA TRP A 243 26.52 -12.93 -2.39
C TRP A 243 26.76 -14.30 -1.74
N ASN A 244 27.92 -14.92 -2.00
CA ASN A 244 28.32 -16.22 -1.46
C ASN A 244 28.90 -16.15 -0.04
N GLU A 245 29.27 -14.96 0.44
CA GLU A 245 29.93 -14.80 1.74
C GLU A 245 28.88 -14.69 2.85
N LYS A 246 28.90 -15.62 3.81
CA LYS A 246 28.07 -15.53 5.02
C LYS A 246 28.67 -14.50 5.97
N VAL A 247 28.06 -13.33 6.04
CA VAL A 247 28.54 -12.22 6.89
C VAL A 247 27.77 -12.20 8.22
N VAL A 248 28.44 -12.60 9.30
CA VAL A 248 27.91 -12.47 10.67
C VAL A 248 28.10 -11.03 11.17
N ALA A 249 27.16 -10.51 11.96
CA ALA A 249 27.28 -9.20 12.58
C ALA A 249 28.39 -9.19 13.66
N SER A 250 29.61 -8.88 13.25
CA SER A 250 30.79 -8.77 14.11
C SER A 250 31.54 -7.47 13.85
N ARG A 251 32.30 -7.00 14.85
CA ARG A 251 33.20 -5.86 14.75
C ARG A 251 34.18 -6.01 13.59
N ASP A 252 34.72 -7.23 13.40
CA ASP A 252 35.72 -7.49 12.35
C ASP A 252 35.12 -7.45 10.95
N ASN A 253 33.90 -7.95 10.78
CA ASN A 253 33.20 -7.86 9.50
C ASN A 253 32.80 -6.43 9.16
N CYS A 254 32.42 -5.63 10.15
CA CYS A 254 32.22 -4.19 9.97
C CYS A 254 33.53 -3.50 9.56
N ARG A 255 34.64 -3.84 10.22
CA ARG A 255 35.98 -3.33 9.86
C ARG A 255 36.35 -3.70 8.43
N LEU A 256 36.16 -4.95 8.05
CA LEU A 256 36.49 -5.49 6.73
C LEU A 256 35.70 -4.78 5.63
N LEU A 257 34.41 -4.50 5.87
CA LEU A 257 33.58 -3.70 4.97
C LEU A 257 34.21 -2.32 4.73
N LEU A 258 34.51 -1.59 5.81
CA LEU A 258 35.04 -0.23 5.76
C LEU A 258 36.40 -0.18 5.03
N VAL A 259 37.26 -1.17 5.29
CA VAL A 259 38.57 -1.30 4.65
C VAL A 259 38.45 -1.64 3.16
N ARG A 260 37.56 -2.57 2.78
CA ARG A 260 37.31 -2.92 1.37
C ARG A 260 36.76 -1.73 0.57
N LEU A 261 35.93 -0.90 1.21
CA LEU A 261 35.43 0.35 0.62
C LEU A 261 36.46 1.50 0.66
N LYS A 262 37.67 1.26 1.18
CA LYS A 262 38.77 2.23 1.30
C LYS A 262 38.37 3.52 2.03
N MET A 263 37.51 3.40 3.05
CA MET A 263 37.15 4.54 3.90
C MET A 263 38.14 4.72 5.04
N ASP A 264 38.49 5.96 5.35
CA ASP A 264 39.36 6.37 6.45
C ASP A 264 38.57 7.15 7.52
N GLY A 265 39.22 7.61 8.59
CA GLY A 265 38.62 8.51 9.58
C GLY A 265 37.37 8.00 10.33
N TRP A 266 37.10 6.70 10.33
CA TRP A 266 36.01 6.05 11.07
C TRP A 266 36.50 5.49 12.42
N ALA A 267 35.57 5.23 13.33
CA ALA A 267 35.85 4.54 14.58
C ALA A 267 34.92 3.35 14.79
N LEU A 268 35.43 2.30 15.43
CA LEU A 268 34.65 1.13 15.84
C LEU A 268 34.54 1.13 17.37
N GLY A 269 33.30 1.16 17.85
CA GLY A 269 32.97 0.93 19.25
C GLY A 269 32.89 -0.55 19.59
N LYS A 270 32.42 -0.86 20.80
CA LYS A 270 32.16 -2.24 21.23
C LYS A 270 30.97 -2.86 20.49
N THR A 271 29.94 -2.07 20.18
CA THR A 271 28.69 -2.56 19.57
C THR A 271 28.27 -1.81 18.29
N LYS A 272 28.88 -0.65 18.02
CA LYS A 272 28.48 0.24 16.92
C LYS A 272 29.64 0.72 16.07
N VAL A 273 29.34 1.03 14.81
CA VAL A 273 30.21 1.78 13.89
C VAL A 273 29.94 3.27 14.04
N PHE A 274 31.02 4.05 14.12
CA PHE A 274 30.98 5.49 14.27
C PHE A 274 31.52 6.16 13.00
N LEU A 275 30.65 6.92 12.34
CA LEU A 275 30.90 7.52 11.04
C LEU A 275 30.68 9.04 11.10
N LYS A 276 31.46 9.76 10.29
CA LYS A 276 31.24 11.17 10.02
C LYS A 276 30.21 11.34 8.90
N TYR A 277 29.69 12.55 8.73
CA TYR A 277 28.63 12.85 7.75
C TYR A 277 29.03 12.45 6.32
N TYR A 278 30.28 12.73 5.93
CA TYR A 278 30.77 12.46 4.57
C TYR A 278 30.90 10.96 4.27
N HIS A 279 31.11 10.09 5.27
CA HIS A 279 31.08 8.64 5.05
C HIS A 279 29.70 8.14 4.67
N VAL A 280 28.65 8.68 5.31
CA VAL A 280 27.28 8.26 5.02
C VAL A 280 26.84 8.76 3.65
N GLU A 281 27.25 9.97 3.25
CA GLU A 281 27.05 10.46 1.89
C GLU A 281 27.77 9.58 0.86
N TYR A 282 29.02 9.19 1.13
CA TYR A 282 29.78 8.30 0.26
C TYR A 282 29.14 6.91 0.13
N LEU A 283 28.76 6.28 1.25
CA LEU A 283 28.05 5.01 1.27
C LEU A 283 26.71 5.09 0.52
N SER A 284 26.00 6.20 0.64
CA SER A 284 24.72 6.41 -0.04
C SER A 284 24.89 6.52 -1.56
N LYS A 285 25.96 7.19 -2.03
CA LYS A 285 26.30 7.24 -3.46
C LYS A 285 26.62 5.86 -4.01
N LEU A 286 27.48 5.09 -3.33
CA LEU A 286 27.80 3.71 -3.73
C LEU A 286 26.56 2.81 -3.76
N TYR A 287 25.69 2.95 -2.76
CA TYR A 287 24.41 2.25 -2.71
C TYR A 287 23.53 2.56 -3.93
N GLU A 288 23.39 3.84 -4.27
CA GLU A 288 22.59 4.27 -5.42
C GLU A 288 23.15 3.72 -6.73
N GLU A 289 24.47 3.72 -6.92
CA GLU A 289 25.12 3.15 -8.10
C GLU A 289 24.83 1.66 -8.28
N GLN A 290 24.85 0.87 -7.20
CA GLN A 290 24.49 -0.55 -7.28
C GLN A 290 22.99 -0.74 -7.57
N VAL A 291 22.12 0.06 -6.95
CA VAL A 291 20.67 0.00 -7.21
C VAL A 291 20.35 0.34 -8.66
N ARG A 292 21.07 1.27 -9.29
CA ARG A 292 20.90 1.56 -10.72
C ARG A 292 21.14 0.34 -11.60
N LYS A 293 22.02 -0.60 -11.22
CA LYS A 293 22.22 -1.85 -11.97
C LYS A 293 21.00 -2.78 -11.92
N ILE A 294 20.18 -2.69 -10.87
CA ILE A 294 18.91 -3.45 -10.77
C ILE A 294 17.96 -3.04 -11.91
N VAL A 295 18.02 -1.81 -12.39
CA VAL A 295 17.21 -1.33 -13.52
C VAL A 295 17.50 -2.14 -14.79
N LEU A 296 18.75 -2.56 -15.03
CA LEU A 296 19.10 -3.42 -16.16
C LEU A 296 18.45 -4.80 -16.05
N VAL A 297 18.47 -5.39 -14.84
CA VAL A 297 17.80 -6.67 -14.56
C VAL A 297 16.29 -6.54 -14.79
N GLN A 298 15.68 -5.47 -14.28
CA GLN A 298 14.27 -5.18 -14.50
C GLN A 298 13.94 -5.01 -16.00
N ALA A 299 14.80 -4.34 -16.77
CA ALA A 299 14.63 -4.19 -18.21
C ALA A 299 14.67 -5.54 -18.95
N CYS A 300 15.60 -6.42 -18.57
CA CYS A 300 15.69 -7.78 -19.11
C CYS A 300 14.43 -8.60 -18.79
N ILE A 301 13.95 -8.55 -17.54
CA ILE A 301 12.73 -9.26 -17.12
C ILE A 301 11.50 -8.70 -17.85
N ARG A 302 11.36 -7.37 -17.96
CA ARG A 302 10.26 -6.74 -18.71
C ARG A 302 10.27 -7.15 -20.18
N ARG A 303 11.45 -7.19 -20.81
CA ARG A 303 11.62 -7.68 -22.19
C ARG A 303 11.20 -9.15 -22.32
N TRP A 304 11.64 -10.00 -21.40
CA TRP A 304 11.27 -11.42 -21.39
C TRP A 304 9.75 -11.61 -21.24
N LEU A 305 9.12 -10.93 -20.26
CA LEU A 305 7.68 -10.95 -20.06
C LEU A 305 6.92 -10.46 -21.31
N ALA A 306 7.39 -9.39 -21.96
CA ALA A 306 6.79 -8.88 -23.18
C ALA A 306 6.87 -9.91 -24.33
N ARG A 307 8.01 -10.59 -24.50
CA ARG A 307 8.19 -11.66 -25.50
C ARG A 307 7.24 -12.83 -25.26
N VAL A 308 7.12 -13.30 -24.02
CA VAL A 308 6.22 -14.39 -23.66
C VAL A 308 4.75 -14.02 -23.94
N ARG A 309 4.34 -12.80 -23.55
CA ARG A 309 2.98 -12.30 -23.83
C ARG A 309 2.71 -12.18 -25.32
N TYR A 310 3.66 -11.63 -26.08
CA TYR A 310 3.53 -11.47 -27.53
C TYR A 310 3.41 -12.82 -28.23
N GLN A 311 4.25 -13.81 -27.89
CA GLN A 311 4.17 -15.15 -28.46
C GLN A 311 2.82 -15.81 -28.15
N LYS A 312 2.32 -15.69 -26.92
CA LYS A 312 1.00 -16.20 -26.53
C LYS A 312 -0.11 -15.53 -27.34
N ALA A 313 -0.11 -14.20 -27.44
CA ALA A 313 -1.11 -13.45 -28.21
C ALA A 313 -1.05 -13.79 -29.70
N ARG A 314 0.15 -13.91 -30.27
CA ARG A 314 0.36 -14.30 -31.68
C ARG A 314 -0.16 -15.71 -31.96
N TRP A 315 0.11 -16.66 -31.06
CA TRP A 315 -0.40 -18.03 -31.19
C TRP A 315 -1.93 -18.06 -31.09
N GLN A 316 -2.51 -17.34 -30.12
CA GLN A 316 -3.97 -17.22 -29.98
C GLN A 316 -4.61 -16.60 -31.23
N MET A 317 -4.03 -15.53 -31.77
CA MET A 317 -4.52 -14.89 -33.00
C MET A 317 -4.43 -15.83 -34.20
N ALA A 318 -3.31 -16.53 -34.38
CA ALA A 318 -3.15 -17.50 -35.46
C ALA A 318 -4.16 -18.67 -35.34
N HIS A 319 -4.34 -19.21 -34.13
CA HIS A 319 -5.30 -20.29 -33.89
C HIS A 319 -6.75 -19.84 -34.14
N SER A 320 -7.13 -18.66 -33.65
CA SER A 320 -8.45 -18.07 -33.90
C SER A 320 -8.67 -17.78 -35.39
N ALA A 321 -7.67 -17.24 -36.09
CA ALA A 321 -7.76 -16.94 -37.52
C ALA A 321 -7.94 -18.21 -38.36
N VAL A 322 -7.14 -19.26 -38.13
CA VAL A 322 -7.28 -20.55 -38.82
C VAL A 322 -8.64 -21.19 -38.53
N THR A 323 -9.09 -21.13 -37.28
CA THR A 323 -10.40 -21.64 -36.89
C THR A 323 -11.52 -20.91 -37.62
N LEU A 324 -11.51 -19.58 -37.62
CA LEU A 324 -12.49 -18.76 -38.33
C LEU A 324 -12.47 -19.03 -39.83
N GLN A 325 -11.28 -19.06 -40.45
CA GLN A 325 -11.11 -19.36 -41.87
C GLN A 325 -11.70 -20.73 -42.22
N ARG A 326 -11.50 -21.75 -41.38
CA ARG A 326 -12.10 -23.09 -41.56
C ARG A 326 -13.62 -23.03 -41.56
N TYR A 327 -14.23 -22.34 -40.59
CA TYR A 327 -15.69 -22.22 -40.49
C TYR A 327 -16.28 -21.44 -41.67
N VAL A 328 -15.65 -20.32 -42.06
CA VAL A 328 -16.09 -19.50 -43.20
C VAL A 328 -15.99 -20.28 -44.51
N ARG A 329 -14.86 -20.96 -44.77
CA ARG A 329 -14.69 -21.80 -45.96
C ARG A 329 -15.77 -22.90 -46.01
N GLY A 330 -15.98 -23.61 -44.90
CA GLY A 330 -17.03 -24.63 -44.83
C GLY A 330 -18.45 -24.08 -45.02
N TRP A 331 -18.74 -22.87 -44.50
CA TRP A 331 -20.02 -22.21 -44.72
C TRP A 331 -20.23 -21.80 -46.19
N LEU A 332 -19.19 -21.25 -46.84
CA LEU A 332 -19.22 -20.90 -48.26
C LEU A 332 -19.49 -22.13 -49.14
N SER A 333 -18.80 -23.25 -48.91
CA SER A 333 -19.03 -24.50 -49.65
C SER A 333 -20.45 -25.03 -49.45
N ARG A 334 -20.98 -25.02 -48.22
CA ARG A 334 -22.38 -25.43 -47.96
C ARG A 334 -23.38 -24.52 -48.65
N ARG A 335 -23.15 -23.20 -48.65
CA ARG A 335 -24.00 -22.22 -49.33
C ARG A 335 -24.00 -22.44 -50.84
N GLN A 336 -22.84 -22.67 -51.44
CA GLN A 336 -22.72 -22.98 -52.87
C GLN A 336 -23.46 -24.28 -53.23
N TYR A 337 -23.32 -25.33 -52.42
CA TYR A 337 -24.04 -26.58 -52.64
C TYR A 337 -25.56 -26.42 -52.52
N GLN A 338 -26.04 -25.67 -51.52
CA GLN A 338 -27.47 -25.37 -51.37
C GLN A 338 -28.02 -24.59 -52.57
N GLU A 339 -27.26 -23.62 -53.09
CA GLU A 339 -27.65 -22.85 -54.26
C GLU A 339 -27.71 -23.75 -55.51
N GLN A 340 -26.69 -24.59 -55.74
CA GLN A 340 -26.68 -25.57 -56.83
C GLN A 340 -27.85 -26.55 -56.73
N LYS A 341 -28.16 -27.04 -55.52
CA LYS A 341 -29.30 -27.93 -55.28
C LYS A 341 -30.63 -27.26 -55.60
N ARG A 342 -30.84 -26.01 -55.15
CA ARG A 342 -32.04 -25.23 -55.48
C ARG A 342 -32.18 -25.00 -56.99
N LEU A 343 -31.07 -24.70 -57.66
CA LEU A 343 -31.06 -24.45 -59.10
C LEU A 343 -31.35 -25.74 -59.89
N ALA A 344 -30.83 -26.88 -59.45
CA ALA A 344 -31.15 -28.19 -59.99
C ALA A 344 -32.62 -28.58 -59.75
N GLU A 345 -33.15 -28.31 -58.56
CA GLU A 345 -34.55 -28.56 -58.21
C GLU A 345 -35.52 -27.69 -59.04
N LYS A 346 -35.18 -26.40 -59.25
CA LYS A 346 -35.92 -25.51 -60.13
C LYS A 346 -35.91 -26.01 -61.58
N LYS A 347 -34.76 -26.46 -62.10
CA LYS A 347 -34.66 -27.08 -63.44
C LYS A 347 -35.52 -28.33 -63.55
N ARG A 348 -35.51 -29.21 -62.54
CA ARG A 348 -36.37 -30.42 -62.51
C ARG A 348 -37.85 -30.06 -62.53
N LEU A 349 -38.28 -29.07 -61.75
CA LEU A 349 -39.67 -28.60 -61.74
C LEU A 349 -40.07 -27.93 -63.06
N GLU A 350 -39.18 -27.18 -63.71
CA GLU A 350 -39.40 -26.62 -65.05
C GLU A 350 -39.50 -27.72 -66.12
N GLU A 351 -38.67 -28.76 -66.05
CA GLU A 351 -38.76 -29.93 -66.92
C GLU A 351 -40.06 -30.71 -66.70
N GLU A 352 -40.48 -30.92 -65.45
CA GLU A 352 -41.76 -31.54 -65.11
C GLU A 352 -42.95 -30.69 -65.57
N ALA A 353 -42.89 -29.36 -65.43
CA ALA A 353 -43.92 -28.45 -65.92
C ALA A 353 -44.00 -28.43 -67.46
N LYS A 354 -42.85 -28.48 -68.15
CA LYS A 354 -42.77 -28.65 -69.61
C LYS A 354 -43.34 -30.01 -70.04
N ALA A 355 -43.03 -31.09 -69.32
CA ALA A 355 -43.57 -32.42 -69.59
C ALA A 355 -45.09 -32.47 -69.37
N LYS A 356 -45.61 -31.83 -68.31
CA LYS A 356 -47.07 -31.71 -68.06
C LYS A 356 -47.76 -30.85 -69.12
N LYS A 357 -47.17 -29.74 -69.57
CA LYS A 357 -47.69 -28.95 -70.71
C LYS A 357 -47.69 -29.74 -72.02
N ALA A 358 -46.66 -30.55 -72.27
CA ALA A 358 -46.61 -31.44 -73.44
C ALA A 358 -47.65 -32.58 -73.37
N ALA A 359 -47.97 -33.07 -72.18
CA ALA A 359 -49.02 -34.07 -71.95
C ALA A 359 -50.45 -33.48 -72.05
N GLY A 360 -50.62 -32.19 -71.74
CA GLY A 360 -51.92 -31.51 -71.78
C GLY A 360 -52.46 -31.17 -73.18
N ASN A 361 -51.71 -31.46 -74.26
CA ASN A 361 -52.12 -31.09 -75.63
C ASN A 361 -52.34 -32.28 -76.59
N LYS A 362 -52.58 -33.49 -76.09
CA LYS A 362 -52.97 -34.65 -76.92
C LYS A 362 -53.94 -35.60 -76.17
N PRO A 363 -55.20 -35.76 -76.61
CA PRO A 363 -56.03 -36.86 -76.14
C PRO A 363 -55.49 -38.16 -76.75
N GLY A 364 -55.19 -39.16 -75.91
CA GLY A 364 -54.83 -40.51 -76.38
C GLY A 364 -53.35 -40.92 -76.32
N ALA A 365 -52.49 -40.25 -75.53
CA ALA A 365 -51.07 -40.61 -75.40
C ALA A 365 -50.70 -41.31 -74.07
N GLY A 366 -51.68 -41.81 -73.30
CA GLY A 366 -51.45 -42.39 -71.97
C GLY A 366 -50.66 -43.71 -71.97
N ALA A 367 -50.81 -44.56 -72.99
CA ALA A 367 -50.14 -45.86 -73.03
C ALA A 367 -48.67 -45.76 -73.46
N TRP A 368 -48.35 -44.90 -74.43
CA TRP A 368 -46.99 -44.74 -74.94
C TRP A 368 -46.07 -44.02 -73.95
N PHE A 369 -46.57 -43.00 -73.23
CA PHE A 369 -45.80 -42.30 -72.19
C PHE A 369 -45.52 -43.20 -70.97
N LYS A 370 -46.47 -44.07 -70.58
CA LYS A 370 -46.31 -45.01 -69.46
C LYS A 370 -45.27 -46.09 -69.79
N ALA A 371 -45.25 -46.59 -71.02
CA ALA A 371 -44.23 -47.51 -71.52
C ALA A 371 -42.83 -46.85 -71.65
N LYS A 372 -42.77 -45.58 -72.07
CA LYS A 372 -41.51 -44.83 -72.18
C LYS A 372 -40.93 -44.43 -70.81
N LEU A 373 -41.78 -44.18 -69.81
CA LEU A 373 -41.38 -43.91 -68.43
C LEU A 373 -40.89 -45.20 -67.74
N LEU A 374 -41.57 -46.33 -67.95
CA LEU A 374 -41.10 -47.65 -67.50
C LEU A 374 -39.76 -48.03 -68.14
N ARG A 375 -39.59 -47.81 -69.45
CA ARG A 375 -38.31 -48.08 -70.14
C ARG A 375 -37.18 -47.14 -69.70
N ARG A 376 -37.49 -45.91 -69.27
CA ARG A 376 -36.50 -44.95 -68.72
C ARG A 376 -36.13 -45.27 -67.27
N MET A 377 -37.04 -45.85 -66.49
CA MET A 377 -36.71 -46.44 -65.19
C MET A 377 -35.82 -47.68 -65.35
N SER A 378 -36.04 -48.50 -66.39
CA SER A 378 -35.17 -49.65 -66.70
C SER A 378 -33.80 -49.25 -67.25
N THR A 379 -33.66 -48.11 -67.96
CA THR A 379 -32.37 -47.64 -68.46
C THR A 379 -31.63 -46.69 -67.50
N GLN A 380 -32.28 -46.25 -66.41
CA GLN A 380 -31.57 -45.68 -65.26
C GLN A 380 -30.94 -46.76 -64.37
N ASP A 381 -31.47 -47.99 -64.38
CA ASP A 381 -30.95 -49.12 -63.60
C ASP A 381 -29.76 -49.86 -64.26
N MET A 382 -29.32 -49.43 -65.46
CA MET A 382 -28.11 -49.93 -66.13
C MET A 382 -27.19 -48.80 -66.63
N GLY A 383 -27.40 -47.58 -66.11
CA GLY A 383 -26.67 -46.37 -66.49
C GLY A 383 -25.93 -45.67 -65.35
N GLU A 384 -25.95 -46.19 -64.12
CA GLU A 384 -25.15 -45.71 -62.97
C GLU A 384 -23.82 -46.48 -62.83
N GLY A 385 -23.25 -46.93 -63.95
CA GLY A 385 -22.00 -47.69 -63.98
C GLY A 385 -20.76 -46.93 -64.45
N LYS A 386 -20.90 -45.76 -65.09
CA LYS A 386 -19.76 -45.06 -65.74
C LYS A 386 -19.90 -43.54 -65.77
N GLU A 387 -20.00 -42.90 -64.62
CA GLU A 387 -19.61 -41.49 -64.44
C GLU A 387 -19.19 -41.15 -63.00
N ASN A 388 -18.70 -42.13 -62.24
CA ASN A 388 -18.08 -41.94 -60.92
C ASN A 388 -16.56 -42.11 -61.01
N ASN A 389 -15.92 -41.30 -61.86
CA ASN A 389 -14.45 -41.27 -61.93
C ASN A 389 -13.91 -39.84 -61.90
N ALA A 390 -14.23 -39.11 -60.83
CA ALA A 390 -13.30 -38.29 -60.03
C ALA A 390 -14.03 -37.60 -58.85
N PRO A 391 -13.47 -37.55 -57.62
CA PRO A 391 -12.38 -38.35 -57.08
C PRO A 391 -12.83 -39.21 -55.88
N ARG A 392 -12.59 -40.53 -55.96
CA ARG A 392 -12.52 -41.43 -54.79
C ARG A 392 -11.47 -41.02 -53.75
N LYS A 393 -10.62 -40.04 -54.08
CA LYS A 393 -9.62 -39.44 -53.20
C LYS A 393 -10.24 -38.76 -51.98
N ASP A 394 -11.44 -38.18 -52.09
CA ASP A 394 -12.05 -37.41 -51.00
C ASP A 394 -12.64 -38.31 -49.89
N LEU A 395 -13.17 -39.49 -50.25
CA LEU A 395 -13.63 -40.49 -49.27
C LEU A 395 -12.46 -41.18 -48.56
N ASP A 396 -11.35 -41.39 -49.27
CA ASP A 396 -10.11 -41.90 -48.68
C ASP A 396 -9.40 -40.83 -47.85
N GLU A 397 -9.47 -39.54 -48.22
CA GLU A 397 -8.94 -38.42 -47.44
C GLU A 397 -9.78 -38.10 -46.20
N GLU A 398 -11.11 -38.17 -46.28
CA GLU A 398 -11.99 -38.03 -45.11
C GLU A 398 -11.84 -39.23 -44.18
N SER A 399 -11.73 -40.46 -44.71
CA SER A 399 -11.46 -41.66 -43.90
C SER A 399 -10.07 -41.60 -43.27
N ALA A 400 -9.05 -41.16 -44.03
CA ALA A 400 -7.71 -40.94 -43.50
C ALA A 400 -7.68 -39.80 -42.46
N ALA A 401 -8.44 -38.72 -42.67
CA ALA A 401 -8.56 -37.62 -41.72
C ALA A 401 -9.25 -38.07 -40.43
N VAL A 402 -10.28 -38.92 -40.50
CA VAL A 402 -10.93 -39.51 -39.32
C VAL A 402 -9.95 -40.42 -38.57
N VAL A 403 -9.17 -41.24 -39.30
CA VAL A 403 -8.13 -42.10 -38.70
C VAL A 403 -7.02 -41.27 -38.05
N ILE A 404 -6.49 -40.24 -38.71
CA ILE A 404 -5.46 -39.35 -38.18
C ILE A 404 -6.00 -38.54 -36.98
N GLN A 405 -7.22 -38.03 -37.05
CA GLN A 405 -7.84 -37.29 -35.94
C GLN A 405 -8.11 -38.19 -34.74
N SER A 406 -8.52 -39.44 -34.96
CA SER A 406 -8.68 -40.42 -33.86
C SER A 406 -7.33 -40.79 -33.22
N HIS A 407 -6.29 -40.99 -34.04
CA HIS A 407 -4.93 -41.25 -33.56
C HIS A 407 -4.32 -40.04 -32.83
N PHE A 408 -4.57 -38.82 -33.30
CA PHE A 408 -4.10 -37.60 -32.65
C PHE A 408 -4.83 -37.34 -31.32
N ARG A 409 -6.14 -37.58 -31.25
CA ARG A 409 -6.90 -37.54 -29.99
C ARG A 409 -6.36 -38.56 -28.99
N GLY A 410 -6.11 -39.79 -29.45
CA GLY A 410 -5.47 -40.85 -28.64
C GLY A 410 -4.05 -40.50 -28.20
N TYR A 411 -3.23 -39.96 -29.10
CA TYR A 411 -1.87 -39.50 -28.81
C TYR A 411 -1.86 -38.35 -27.79
N THR A 412 -2.79 -37.40 -27.89
CA THR A 412 -2.88 -36.26 -26.96
C THR A 412 -3.24 -36.73 -25.55
N VAL A 413 -4.16 -37.70 -25.43
CA VAL A 413 -4.51 -38.33 -24.15
C VAL A 413 -3.33 -39.12 -23.60
N ARG A 414 -2.65 -39.95 -24.42
CA ARG A 414 -1.45 -40.69 -24.02
C ARG A 414 -0.27 -39.78 -23.67
N ARG A 415 -0.10 -38.64 -24.32
CA ARG A 415 0.97 -37.68 -23.98
C ARG A 415 0.69 -36.93 -22.68
N LYS A 416 -0.58 -36.67 -22.38
CA LYS A 416 -0.99 -35.89 -21.20
C LYS A 416 -1.19 -36.75 -19.95
N TRP A 417 -1.66 -38.00 -20.12
CA TRP A 417 -2.05 -38.92 -19.04
C TRP A 417 -1.44 -40.32 -19.17
N GLY A 418 -0.61 -40.59 -20.19
CA GLY A 418 -0.17 -41.95 -20.51
C GLY A 418 0.66 -42.60 -19.42
N SER A 419 1.60 -41.87 -18.82
CA SER A 419 2.40 -42.37 -17.69
C SER A 419 1.53 -42.72 -16.47
N GLU A 420 0.47 -41.95 -16.23
CA GLU A 420 -0.46 -42.16 -15.12
C GLU A 420 -1.41 -43.34 -15.38
N LEU A 421 -1.97 -43.43 -16.59
CA LEU A 421 -2.81 -44.55 -17.01
C LEU A 421 -2.03 -45.88 -17.03
N GLU A 422 -0.78 -45.84 -17.48
CA GLU A 422 0.10 -47.01 -17.56
C GLU A 422 0.51 -47.47 -16.15
N ALA A 423 0.82 -46.55 -15.24
CA ALA A 423 1.05 -46.87 -13.83
C ALA A 423 -0.21 -47.44 -13.14
N ARG A 424 -1.40 -47.00 -13.54
CA ARG A 424 -2.68 -47.52 -13.04
C ARG A 424 -2.94 -48.95 -13.51
N VAL A 425 -2.81 -49.21 -14.81
CA VAL A 425 -2.96 -50.56 -15.38
C VAL A 425 -1.93 -51.53 -14.80
N ARG A 426 -0.67 -51.08 -14.63
CA ARG A 426 0.39 -51.90 -14.03
C ARG A 426 0.07 -52.29 -12.58
N ARG A 427 -0.51 -51.38 -11.78
CA ARG A 427 -0.98 -51.68 -10.41
C ARG A 427 -2.10 -52.72 -10.39
N VAL A 428 -3.10 -52.57 -11.26
CA VAL A 428 -4.26 -53.49 -11.29
C VAL A 428 -3.83 -54.89 -11.75
N LEU A 429 -2.94 -54.99 -12.73
CA LEU A 429 -2.41 -56.27 -13.22
C LEU A 429 -1.45 -56.96 -12.23
N GLN A 430 -0.77 -56.20 -11.37
CA GLN A 430 0.07 -56.75 -10.29
C GLN A 430 -0.75 -57.27 -9.10
N THR A 431 -1.93 -56.70 -8.86
CA THR A 431 -2.81 -57.06 -7.73
C THR A 431 -3.76 -58.20 -8.06
N HIS A 432 -4.17 -58.33 -9.33
CA HIS A 432 -5.15 -59.33 -9.76
C HIS A 432 -4.53 -60.27 -10.81
N ARG A 433 -4.27 -61.53 -10.41
CA ARG A 433 -3.72 -62.57 -11.31
C ARG A 433 -4.72 -63.08 -12.36
N ASN A 434 -6.03 -62.94 -12.11
CA ASN A 434 -7.08 -63.39 -13.01
C ASN A 434 -7.52 -62.25 -13.95
N PRO A 435 -7.41 -62.42 -15.28
CA PRO A 435 -7.70 -61.37 -16.28
C PRO A 435 -9.14 -60.84 -16.24
N ASP A 436 -10.13 -61.68 -15.91
CA ASP A 436 -11.54 -61.24 -15.86
C ASP A 436 -11.85 -60.36 -14.65
N ILE A 437 -11.15 -60.58 -13.53
CA ILE A 437 -11.29 -59.78 -12.31
C ILE A 437 -10.53 -58.45 -12.46
N ALA A 438 -9.35 -58.49 -13.07
CA ALA A 438 -8.57 -57.29 -13.39
C ALA A 438 -9.34 -56.33 -14.32
N LYS A 439 -10.07 -56.88 -15.31
CA LYS A 439 -10.91 -56.11 -16.22
C LYS A 439 -12.07 -55.41 -15.50
N ARG A 440 -12.78 -56.10 -14.60
CA ARG A 440 -13.87 -55.49 -13.81
C ARG A 440 -13.38 -54.43 -12.83
N ALA A 441 -12.20 -54.62 -12.22
CA ALA A 441 -11.60 -53.63 -11.32
C ALA A 441 -11.20 -52.33 -12.06
N LEU A 442 -10.70 -52.46 -13.30
CA LEU A 442 -10.40 -51.33 -14.18
C LEU A 442 -11.66 -50.55 -14.61
N GLU A 443 -12.80 -51.23 -14.70
CA GLU A 443 -14.10 -50.64 -15.05
C GLU A 443 -14.80 -50.02 -13.82
N SER A 444 -14.62 -50.56 -12.61
CA SER A 444 -15.21 -50.02 -11.37
C SER A 444 -14.45 -48.80 -10.80
N GLU A 445 -13.17 -48.63 -11.11
CA GLU A 445 -12.37 -47.45 -10.73
C GLU A 445 -12.48 -46.28 -11.72
N ALA A 446 -13.35 -46.36 -12.73
CA ALA A 446 -13.64 -45.20 -13.56
C ALA A 446 -14.30 -44.12 -12.66
N PRO A 447 -13.74 -42.90 -12.56
CA PRO A 447 -14.34 -41.87 -11.74
C PRO A 447 -15.76 -41.62 -12.27
N ASP A 448 -16.72 -41.59 -11.35
CA ASP A 448 -18.12 -41.30 -11.66
C ASP A 448 -18.14 -40.02 -12.50
N ARG A 449 -18.49 -40.13 -13.80
CA ARG A 449 -18.59 -38.98 -14.70
C ARG A 449 -19.45 -37.88 -14.08
N GLN A 450 -20.43 -38.28 -13.28
CA GLN A 450 -21.28 -37.43 -12.47
C GLN A 450 -20.47 -36.56 -11.48
N ALA A 451 -19.53 -37.14 -10.74
CA ALA A 451 -18.69 -36.45 -9.76
C ALA A 451 -17.69 -35.49 -10.43
N GLU A 452 -17.11 -35.87 -11.57
CA GLU A 452 -16.25 -34.98 -12.36
C GLU A 452 -17.05 -33.80 -12.96
N LEU A 453 -18.27 -34.03 -13.43
CA LEU A 453 -19.18 -32.98 -13.92
C LEU A 453 -19.60 -32.02 -12.80
N ILE A 454 -19.86 -32.55 -11.59
CA ILE A 454 -20.17 -31.74 -10.41
C ILE A 454 -18.95 -30.90 -9.98
N SER A 455 -17.76 -31.49 -9.92
CA SER A 455 -16.51 -30.78 -9.62
C SER A 455 -16.20 -29.69 -10.66
N PHE A 456 -16.37 -30.00 -11.95
CA PHE A 456 -16.19 -29.05 -13.02
C PHE A 456 -17.18 -27.88 -12.94
N SER A 457 -18.46 -28.18 -12.70
CA SER A 457 -19.51 -27.18 -12.47
C SER A 457 -19.17 -26.25 -11.30
N HIS A 458 -18.74 -26.82 -10.17
CA HIS A 458 -18.36 -26.07 -8.98
C HIS A 458 -17.14 -25.17 -9.23
N ASN A 459 -16.11 -25.67 -9.93
CA ASN A 459 -14.92 -24.88 -10.27
C ASN A 459 -15.24 -23.73 -11.23
N VAL A 460 -16.11 -23.95 -12.21
CA VAL A 460 -16.60 -22.88 -13.10
C VAL A 460 -17.39 -21.83 -12.32
N HIS A 461 -18.22 -22.26 -11.36
CA HIS A 461 -18.97 -21.35 -10.49
C HIS A 461 -18.04 -20.47 -9.65
N MET A 462 -17.03 -21.05 -9.00
CA MET A 462 -16.05 -20.32 -8.18
C MET A 462 -15.21 -19.35 -9.03
N SER A 463 -14.78 -19.76 -10.22
CA SER A 463 -13.99 -18.90 -11.10
C SER A 463 -14.83 -17.73 -11.66
N ASN A 464 -16.12 -17.96 -11.94
CA ASN A 464 -17.05 -16.87 -12.27
C ASN A 464 -17.28 -15.94 -11.07
N GLN A 465 -17.41 -16.46 -9.84
CA GLN A 465 -17.52 -15.63 -8.64
C GLN A 465 -16.28 -14.74 -8.46
N GLU A 466 -15.08 -15.28 -8.64
CA GLU A 466 -13.83 -14.50 -8.61
C GLU A 466 -13.81 -13.42 -9.70
N ALA A 467 -14.17 -13.77 -10.93
CA ALA A 467 -14.28 -12.79 -12.02
C ALA A 467 -15.27 -11.66 -11.67
N HIS A 468 -16.42 -11.99 -11.10
CA HIS A 468 -17.39 -10.99 -10.63
C HIS A 468 -16.90 -10.18 -9.42
N LYS A 469 -16.07 -10.75 -8.55
CA LYS A 469 -15.42 -10.05 -7.43
C LYS A 469 -14.39 -9.05 -7.94
N HIS A 470 -13.59 -9.42 -8.94
CA HIS A 470 -12.63 -8.53 -9.60
C HIS A 470 -13.33 -7.44 -10.44
N LEU A 471 -14.43 -7.76 -11.12
CA LEU A 471 -15.23 -6.79 -11.86
C LEU A 471 -15.90 -5.78 -10.92
N ARG A 472 -16.35 -6.18 -9.73
CA ARG A 472 -16.88 -5.27 -8.70
C ARG A 472 -15.79 -4.40 -8.07
N ARG A 473 -14.59 -4.95 -7.86
CA ARG A 473 -13.43 -4.23 -7.30
C ARG A 473 -12.88 -3.15 -8.25
N ASN A 474 -13.06 -3.33 -9.56
CA ASN A 474 -12.56 -2.41 -10.60
C ASN A 474 -13.64 -1.49 -11.19
N LYS A 475 -14.89 -1.54 -10.73
CA LYS A 475 -15.95 -0.63 -11.16
C LYS A 475 -16.05 0.53 -10.16
N PRO A 476 -15.85 1.80 -10.55
CA PRO A 476 -16.16 2.91 -9.67
C PRO A 476 -17.66 2.84 -9.34
N GLY A 477 -18.00 2.82 -8.05
CA GLY A 477 -19.39 2.79 -7.62
C GLY A 477 -20.12 4.04 -8.12
N VAL A 478 -21.24 3.83 -8.82
CA VAL A 478 -22.14 4.93 -9.23
C VAL A 478 -22.93 5.33 -7.99
N ARG A 479 -22.97 6.62 -7.64
CA ARG A 479 -23.78 7.08 -6.50
C ARG A 479 -25.25 6.86 -6.83
N MET A 480 -26.06 6.42 -5.87
CA MET A 480 -27.51 6.17 -6.09
C MET A 480 -28.26 7.43 -6.56
N SER A 481 -27.73 8.62 -6.29
CA SER A 481 -28.22 9.90 -6.78
C SER A 481 -27.93 10.17 -8.27
N GLU A 482 -27.04 9.39 -8.90
CA GLU A 482 -26.66 9.49 -10.32
C GLU A 482 -27.42 8.50 -11.21
N ILE A 483 -28.22 7.61 -10.61
CA ILE A 483 -29.12 6.70 -11.33
C ILE A 483 -30.43 7.46 -11.56
N GLY A 484 -30.67 7.89 -12.80
CA GLY A 484 -31.95 8.49 -13.19
C GLY A 484 -33.11 7.49 -13.12
N ASP A 485 -34.32 8.01 -12.97
CA ASP A 485 -35.54 7.18 -13.00
C ASP A 485 -35.66 6.40 -14.31
N MET A 486 -36.22 5.20 -14.22
CA MET A 486 -36.41 4.33 -15.37
C MET A 486 -37.29 5.02 -16.43
N PRO A 487 -36.88 5.03 -17.72
CA PRO A 487 -37.66 5.66 -18.78
C PRO A 487 -39.09 5.11 -18.84
N ARG A 488 -40.09 6.01 -18.97
CA ARG A 488 -41.52 5.66 -18.91
C ARG A 488 -41.98 4.73 -20.05
N ASP A 489 -41.16 4.63 -21.07
CA ASP A 489 -41.33 3.88 -22.32
C ASP A 489 -40.57 2.54 -22.33
N TYR A 490 -39.96 2.13 -21.21
CA TYR A 490 -39.31 0.83 -21.12
C TYR A 490 -40.32 -0.34 -21.14
N VAL A 491 -40.30 -1.13 -22.22
CA VAL A 491 -41.06 -2.38 -22.31
C VAL A 491 -40.10 -3.57 -22.23
N ARG A 492 -40.38 -4.46 -21.27
CA ARG A 492 -39.53 -5.63 -21.00
C ARG A 492 -39.57 -6.66 -22.15
N PRO A 493 -38.42 -7.23 -22.55
CA PRO A 493 -38.38 -8.36 -23.48
C PRO A 493 -39.10 -9.60 -22.93
N ARG A 494 -39.85 -10.32 -23.78
CA ARG A 494 -40.57 -11.55 -23.39
C ARG A 494 -39.58 -12.66 -23.00
N GLY A 495 -39.79 -13.27 -21.84
CA GLY A 495 -38.98 -14.39 -21.31
C GLY A 495 -38.18 -14.08 -20.04
N PHE A 496 -38.15 -12.82 -19.57
CA PHE A 496 -37.47 -12.45 -18.32
C PHE A 496 -38.48 -12.25 -17.18
N GLN A 497 -38.59 -13.25 -16.30
CA GLN A 497 -39.39 -13.18 -15.07
C GLN A 497 -38.45 -13.00 -13.87
N VAL A 498 -38.75 -12.04 -13.00
CA VAL A 498 -37.93 -11.77 -11.80
C VAL A 498 -38.29 -12.79 -10.74
N VAL A 499 -37.29 -13.37 -10.08
CA VAL A 499 -37.49 -14.27 -8.94
C VAL A 499 -38.11 -13.47 -7.78
N PRO A 500 -39.29 -13.85 -7.25
CA PRO A 500 -40.07 -13.03 -6.31
C PRO A 500 -39.39 -12.64 -4.98
N GLY A 501 -38.24 -13.22 -4.65
CA GLY A 501 -37.52 -12.97 -3.40
C GLY A 501 -36.93 -11.56 -3.24
N LEU A 502 -36.93 -10.74 -4.29
CA LEU A 502 -36.40 -9.36 -4.23
C LEU A 502 -37.45 -8.27 -4.02
N ILE A 503 -38.75 -8.60 -3.97
CA ILE A 503 -39.81 -7.58 -3.87
C ILE A 503 -40.76 -7.75 -2.66
N ASN A 504 -40.78 -8.90 -1.98
CA ASN A 504 -41.74 -9.07 -0.87
C ASN A 504 -41.13 -8.78 0.51
N LYS A 505 -41.34 -7.56 1.02
CA LYS A 505 -41.26 -7.28 2.47
C LYS A 505 -42.45 -7.97 3.14
N GLY A 506 -42.24 -9.16 3.68
CA GLY A 506 -43.17 -9.79 4.63
C GLY A 506 -43.94 -10.98 4.09
N GLY A 507 -43.30 -12.14 4.02
CA GLY A 507 -43.97 -13.44 3.87
C GLY A 507 -43.00 -14.57 4.18
N LYS A 508 -43.27 -15.34 5.25
CA LYS A 508 -42.44 -16.48 5.68
C LYS A 508 -42.48 -17.60 4.62
N LEU A 509 -41.31 -18.10 4.22
CA LEU A 509 -41.10 -19.31 3.41
C LEU A 509 -40.69 -20.50 4.30
N PRO A 510 -40.83 -21.76 3.84
CA PRO A 510 -40.71 -22.95 4.69
C PRO A 510 -39.29 -23.20 5.21
N ASN A 511 -39.22 -23.66 6.46
CA ASN A 511 -38.07 -23.72 7.37
C ASN A 511 -36.76 -24.42 6.91
N GLN A 512 -36.65 -24.99 5.71
CA GLN A 512 -35.45 -25.75 5.32
C GLN A 512 -34.46 -24.95 4.46
N ALA A 513 -34.90 -23.90 3.78
CA ALA A 513 -34.01 -23.01 3.02
C ALA A 513 -33.38 -21.90 3.88
N SER A 514 -34.03 -21.49 4.97
CA SER A 514 -33.55 -20.41 5.85
C SER A 514 -32.21 -20.74 6.53
N SER A 515 -32.05 -21.99 7.00
CA SER A 515 -30.83 -22.42 7.71
C SER A 515 -29.57 -22.41 6.84
N TYR A 516 -29.70 -22.69 5.53
CA TYR A 516 -28.58 -22.67 4.59
C TYR A 516 -28.12 -21.23 4.27
N TYR A 517 -29.06 -20.31 4.09
CA TYR A 517 -28.75 -18.91 3.80
C TYR A 517 -28.31 -18.11 5.03
N GLU A 518 -28.79 -18.45 6.24
CA GLU A 518 -28.31 -17.88 7.50
C GLU A 518 -26.86 -18.31 7.80
N ALA A 519 -26.50 -19.58 7.56
CA ALA A 519 -25.12 -20.06 7.72
C ALA A 519 -24.13 -19.36 6.78
N LEU A 520 -24.54 -19.11 5.53
CA LEU A 520 -23.77 -18.34 4.54
C LEU A 520 -23.62 -16.85 4.93
N GLN A 521 -24.57 -16.31 5.68
CA GLN A 521 -24.55 -14.91 6.12
C GLN A 521 -23.63 -14.71 7.33
N GLU A 522 -23.53 -15.67 8.25
CA GLU A 522 -22.55 -15.69 9.36
C GLU A 522 -21.10 -15.88 8.86
N GLU A 523 -20.89 -16.71 7.82
CA GLU A 523 -19.57 -16.88 7.17
C GLU A 523 -19.10 -15.60 6.46
N MET A 524 -20.02 -14.79 5.93
CA MET A 524 -19.71 -13.53 5.26
C MET A 524 -19.59 -12.32 6.20
N SER A 525 -19.92 -12.45 7.48
CA SER A 525 -19.92 -11.34 8.45
C SER A 525 -18.88 -11.48 9.58
N SER A 526 -18.02 -12.50 9.54
CA SER A 526 -16.90 -12.63 10.48
C SER A 526 -15.74 -11.68 10.09
N PRO A 527 -15.17 -10.90 11.03
CA PRO A 527 -14.02 -10.05 10.74
C PRO A 527 -12.77 -10.91 10.55
N SER A 528 -12.02 -10.66 9.48
CA SER A 528 -10.72 -11.29 9.25
C SER A 528 -9.68 -10.73 10.25
N PRO A 529 -8.76 -11.54 10.80
CA PRO A 529 -7.66 -11.04 11.61
C PRO A 529 -6.76 -10.12 10.77
N GLU A 530 -6.40 -8.99 11.35
CA GLU A 530 -5.49 -7.99 10.81
C GLU A 530 -4.20 -8.64 10.28
N PHE A 531 -3.89 -8.38 9.00
CA PHE A 531 -2.55 -8.56 8.46
C PHE A 531 -2.11 -7.24 7.81
N GLU A 532 -1.02 -6.69 8.32
CA GLU A 532 -0.50 -5.36 8.02
C GLU A 532 -0.26 -5.12 6.53
N GLU A 533 -0.70 -3.94 6.11
CA GLU A 533 -0.56 -3.38 4.77
C GLU A 533 0.91 -2.97 4.51
N ALA A 534 1.62 -3.72 3.65
CA ALA A 534 2.94 -3.34 3.18
C ALA A 534 2.84 -2.43 1.93
N ALA A 535 3.13 -1.16 2.13
CA ALA A 535 3.07 -0.05 1.17
C ALA A 535 4.13 -0.10 0.04
N TRP A 536 3.99 -1.03 -0.93
CA TRP A 536 4.89 -1.09 -2.10
C TRP A 536 4.30 -0.58 -3.43
N ASP A 537 2.98 -0.37 -3.52
CA ASP A 537 2.33 -0.07 -4.82
C ASP A 537 2.01 1.42 -5.07
N LEU A 538 2.25 2.29 -4.09
CA LEU A 538 1.95 3.73 -4.19
C LEU A 538 2.78 4.52 -5.24
N PRO A 539 4.01 4.14 -5.63
CA PRO A 539 4.76 4.89 -6.65
C PRO A 539 4.32 4.61 -8.10
N ILE A 540 3.70 3.47 -8.37
CA ILE A 540 3.37 3.03 -9.74
C ILE A 540 2.06 3.67 -10.23
N VAL A 541 1.08 3.82 -9.34
CA VAL A 541 -0.22 4.42 -9.67
C VAL A 541 -0.12 5.93 -9.96
N LYS A 542 0.87 6.63 -9.37
CA LYS A 542 1.11 8.07 -9.62
C LYS A 542 1.83 8.38 -10.93
N LEU A 543 2.45 7.39 -11.57
CA LEU A 543 3.13 7.54 -12.87
C LEU A 543 2.17 7.32 -14.04
N GLU A 544 1.21 6.41 -13.91
CA GLU A 544 0.16 6.19 -14.93
C GLU A 544 -0.80 7.39 -15.07
N SER A 545 -1.02 8.17 -14.00
CA SER A 545 -1.88 9.36 -14.05
C SER A 545 -1.23 10.58 -14.73
N LYS A 546 0.10 10.60 -14.87
CA LYS A 546 0.84 11.70 -15.54
C LYS A 546 1.10 11.48 -17.03
N LEU A 547 0.77 10.31 -17.58
CA LEU A 547 1.07 9.92 -18.97
C LEU A 547 -0.17 9.82 -19.89
N ARG A 548 -1.31 10.40 -19.52
CA ARG A 548 -2.41 10.60 -20.47
C ARG A 548 -2.31 11.99 -21.10
N PRO A 549 -2.01 12.13 -22.41
CA PRO A 549 -2.27 13.36 -23.12
C PRO A 549 -3.78 13.48 -23.40
N ILE A 550 -4.23 14.72 -23.22
CA ILE A 550 -5.56 15.25 -23.52
C ILE A 550 -5.84 15.17 -25.02
N SER A 551 -7.05 14.72 -25.34
CA SER A 551 -7.85 14.96 -26.55
C SER A 551 -7.29 14.61 -27.94
N ALA A 552 -8.15 13.93 -28.69
CA ALA A 552 -8.03 13.68 -30.12
C ALA A 552 -7.96 14.99 -30.92
N THR A 553 -7.08 15.04 -31.91
CA THR A 553 -7.30 15.84 -33.13
C THR A 553 -6.65 15.10 -34.31
N LEU A 554 -7.51 14.78 -35.29
CA LEU A 554 -7.19 14.21 -36.60
C LEU A 554 -6.20 15.11 -37.35
N LEU A 555 -5.06 14.59 -37.79
CA LEU A 555 -4.31 15.12 -38.93
C LEU A 555 -3.59 13.97 -39.67
N THR A 556 -4.07 13.71 -40.89
CA THR A 556 -3.48 12.89 -41.94
C THR A 556 -2.34 13.60 -42.66
N VAL A 557 -1.13 13.02 -42.75
CA VAL A 557 -0.20 13.12 -43.91
C VAL A 557 0.91 12.02 -43.82
N PRO A 558 1.73 11.73 -44.85
CA PRO A 558 1.90 10.39 -45.41
C PRO A 558 3.24 9.70 -45.07
N ILE A 559 3.30 8.40 -45.32
CA ILE A 559 4.48 7.54 -45.12
C ILE A 559 5.45 7.72 -46.30
N THR A 560 6.62 8.31 -46.07
CA THR A 560 7.80 8.18 -46.94
C THR A 560 8.69 7.06 -46.42
N THR A 561 8.81 5.98 -47.20
CA THR A 561 9.76 4.90 -47.02
C THR A 561 11.18 5.36 -47.40
N LYS A 562 12.11 5.32 -46.44
CA LYS A 562 13.55 5.29 -46.72
C LYS A 562 14.10 3.93 -46.32
N ASN A 563 14.48 3.15 -47.34
CA ASN A 563 15.29 1.96 -47.22
C ASN A 563 16.66 2.33 -46.64
N ILE A 564 17.08 1.64 -45.58
CA ILE A 564 18.47 1.59 -45.16
C ILE A 564 18.81 0.11 -44.98
N ASN A 565 19.63 -0.39 -45.91
CA ASN A 565 20.23 -1.71 -45.90
C ASN A 565 21.24 -1.80 -44.74
N TYR A 566 21.23 -2.90 -44.00
CA TYR A 566 22.33 -3.29 -43.14
C TYR A 566 23.09 -4.42 -43.86
N GLU A 567 24.27 -4.09 -44.39
CA GLU A 567 25.27 -5.07 -44.80
C GLU A 567 25.95 -5.65 -43.57
N THR A 568 26.16 -6.96 -43.65
CA THR A 568 26.85 -7.81 -42.70
C THR A 568 28.35 -7.76 -42.95
N ASP A 569 29.14 -7.37 -41.96
CA ASP A 569 30.57 -7.66 -41.94
C ASP A 569 30.96 -8.41 -40.66
N THR A 570 31.09 -9.72 -40.85
CA THR A 570 31.90 -10.63 -40.04
C THR A 570 33.34 -10.56 -40.52
N GLN A 571 34.25 -10.05 -39.69
CA GLN A 571 35.64 -10.50 -39.73
C GLN A 571 36.19 -10.69 -38.32
N ILE A 572 36.51 -11.94 -38.06
CA ILE A 572 37.35 -12.48 -36.99
C ILE A 572 38.79 -12.09 -37.34
N SER A 573 39.55 -11.54 -36.39
CA SER A 573 41.00 -11.72 -36.41
C SER A 573 41.57 -11.80 -35.01
N VAL A 574 42.34 -12.86 -34.85
CA VAL A 574 43.09 -13.30 -33.67
C VAL A 574 44.38 -12.48 -33.61
N LYS A 575 44.64 -11.86 -32.45
CA LYS A 575 45.95 -11.82 -31.80
C LYS A 575 45.80 -11.34 -30.35
#